data_AF-A0A965R639-F1
#
_entry.id   AF-A0A965R639-F1
#
_cell.length_a   1.000
_cell.length_b   1.000
_cell.length_c   1.000
_cell.angle_alpha   90.00
_cell.angle_beta   90.00
_cell.angle_gamma   90.00
#
_symmetry.space_group_name_H-M   'P 1'
#
loop_
_entity.id
_entity.type
_entity.pdbx_description
1 polymer ?
#
loop_
_entity_poly.entity_id
_entity_poly.type
_entity_poly.pdbx_seq_one_letter_code
_entity_poly.pdbx_strand_id
1 'polypeptide(L)'
;MIQQAYNFLAAWQLVPEQCLYEKGAVPTAAIFTIIGIEASASFSFKEERIIDQQKEQTAFEISFQDQQVQIPSALQFNYTYSASNNLPILVQLDLLPNGNMKRTLQGFDEYERPYCNIEFYHKQLSVLAYATSASSAIVRPTKEGVIKNKALLAMEEQTNMQLEQIRKQIELLAAQAQAIQNRKALSMMIYEAQMSFKPLIGHTYHLYEKEQERFVLSLIGPQEWGSSLPFKHFIASVKLLADHTWVEIK
;
A
#
# COMPACT_ATOMS: atom_id res chain seq x y z
N MET A 1 3.26 -7.40 21.51
CA MET A 1 3.40 -5.96 21.18
C MET A 1 4.68 -5.70 20.40
N ILE A 2 5.89 -5.82 20.96
CA ILE A 2 7.15 -5.52 20.23
C ILE A 2 7.31 -6.35 18.95
N GLN A 3 7.11 -7.67 19.00
CA GLN A 3 7.17 -8.53 17.82
C GLN A 3 6.13 -8.18 16.74
N GLN A 4 4.96 -7.67 17.14
CA GLN A 4 3.91 -7.25 16.20
C GLN A 4 4.27 -5.92 15.51
N ALA A 5 5.05 -5.07 16.17
CA ALA A 5 5.53 -3.79 15.65
C ALA A 5 6.87 -3.89 14.88
N TYR A 6 7.44 -5.09 14.71
CA TYR A 6 8.79 -5.31 14.20
C TYR A 6 9.11 -4.51 12.92
N ASN A 7 8.15 -4.41 12.00
CA ASN A 7 8.35 -3.71 10.73
C ASN A 7 8.59 -2.20 10.89
N PHE A 8 8.09 -1.60 11.98
CA PHE A 8 8.21 -0.19 12.31
C PHE A 8 9.48 0.14 13.10
N LEU A 9 10.14 -0.86 13.72
CA LEU A 9 11.33 -0.67 14.56
C LEU A 9 12.55 -0.37 13.69
N ALA A 10 12.75 0.91 13.37
CA ALA A 10 13.84 1.39 12.55
C ALA A 10 14.06 2.90 12.75
N ALA A 11 15.10 3.42 12.10
CA ALA A 11 15.22 4.85 11.81
C ALA A 11 14.54 5.14 10.47
N TRP A 12 13.78 6.21 10.43
CA TRP A 12 12.96 6.65 9.30
C TRP A 12 13.37 8.07 8.98
N GLN A 13 13.79 8.33 7.73
CA GLN A 13 14.19 9.66 7.30
C GLN A 13 13.07 10.30 6.47
N LEU A 14 12.73 11.54 6.82
CA LEU A 14 11.63 12.30 6.22
C LEU A 14 11.92 12.60 4.74
N VAL A 15 10.85 12.61 3.94
CA VAL A 15 10.81 13.10 2.56
C VAL A 15 10.01 14.41 2.53
N PRO A 16 10.67 15.57 2.68
CA PRO A 16 10.00 16.86 2.89
C PRO A 16 9.06 17.24 1.74
N GLU A 17 9.44 16.92 0.51
CA GLU A 17 8.72 17.30 -0.72
C GLU A 17 7.32 16.69 -0.82
N GLN A 18 7.04 15.61 -0.07
CA GLN A 18 5.76 14.89 -0.10
C GLN A 18 4.88 15.18 1.11
N CYS A 19 5.38 15.97 2.08
CA CYS A 19 4.67 16.24 3.32
C CYS A 19 3.55 17.27 3.12
N LEU A 20 2.45 17.08 3.84
CA LEU A 20 1.28 17.97 3.81
C LEU A 20 0.99 18.41 5.25
N TYR A 21 1.10 19.70 5.50
CA TYR A 21 0.91 20.27 6.84
C TYR A 21 -0.24 21.26 6.81
N GLU A 22 -1.24 21.04 7.67
CA GLU A 22 -2.27 22.03 7.97
C GLU A 22 -1.83 22.99 9.09
N LYS A 23 -0.94 22.54 9.97
CA LYS A 23 -0.41 23.32 11.08
C LYS A 23 1.11 23.15 11.23
N GLY A 24 1.82 24.28 11.34
CA GLY A 24 3.27 24.33 11.55
C GLY A 24 4.07 24.41 10.24
N ALA A 25 5.39 24.48 10.37
CA ALA A 25 6.30 24.45 9.23
C ALA A 25 6.71 23.02 8.88
N VAL A 26 6.84 22.72 7.59
CA VAL A 26 7.36 21.43 7.12
C VAL A 26 8.87 21.37 7.45
N PRO A 27 9.34 20.33 8.16
CA PRO A 27 10.77 20.19 8.45
C PRO A 27 11.57 20.01 7.15
N THR A 28 12.71 20.68 7.06
CA THR A 28 13.65 20.50 5.93
C THR A 28 14.31 19.12 5.97
N ALA A 29 14.48 18.56 7.17
CA ALA A 29 14.91 17.19 7.37
C ALA A 29 14.39 16.68 8.71
N ALA A 30 14.07 15.39 8.80
CA ALA A 30 13.82 14.75 10.08
C ALA A 30 14.25 13.27 10.07
N ILE A 31 14.68 12.79 11.23
CA ILE A 31 14.90 11.37 11.50
C ILE A 31 13.99 10.97 12.65
N PHE A 32 13.11 10.01 12.40
CA PHE A 32 12.20 9.43 13.37
C PHE A 32 12.61 8.00 13.66
N THR A 33 12.92 7.69 14.91
CA THR A 33 13.43 6.39 15.34
C THR A 33 12.46 5.75 16.33
N ILE A 34 12.11 4.50 16.08
CA ILE A 34 11.23 3.71 16.95
C ILE A 34 12.01 2.50 17.46
N ILE A 35 12.05 2.32 18.77
CA ILE A 35 12.76 1.21 19.44
C ILE A 35 11.79 0.55 20.42
N GLY A 36 11.70 -0.79 20.38
CA GLY A 36 11.03 -1.55 21.42
C GLY A 36 12.02 -1.89 22.54
N ILE A 37 11.67 -1.58 23.79
CA ILE A 37 12.48 -1.91 24.96
C ILE A 37 11.81 -3.06 25.71
N GLU A 38 12.41 -4.25 25.63
CA GLU A 38 11.84 -5.47 26.25
C GLU A 38 11.82 -5.39 27.77
N ALA A 39 12.87 -4.82 28.39
CA ALA A 39 13.01 -4.75 29.84
C ALA A 39 11.93 -3.88 30.51
N SER A 40 11.52 -2.79 29.86
CA SER A 40 10.49 -1.86 30.35
C SER A 40 9.11 -2.09 29.73
N ALA A 41 8.99 -3.03 28.79
CA ALA A 41 7.77 -3.23 28.01
C ALA A 41 7.20 -1.89 27.46
N SER A 42 8.08 -1.08 26.87
CA SER A 42 7.75 0.24 26.30
C SER A 42 8.24 0.38 24.86
N PHE A 43 7.64 1.31 24.13
CA PHE A 43 8.20 1.82 22.87
C PHE A 43 8.85 3.18 23.15
N SER A 44 10.11 3.32 22.76
CA SER A 44 10.83 4.59 22.75
C SER A 44 10.74 5.20 21.36
N PHE A 45 10.21 6.41 21.30
CA PHE A 45 10.14 7.23 20.10
C PHE A 45 11.13 8.37 20.24
N LYS A 46 12.03 8.51 19.27
CA LYS A 46 12.99 9.61 19.21
C LYS A 46 12.85 10.30 17.87
N GLU A 47 12.84 11.62 17.89
CA GLU A 47 12.75 12.42 16.69
C GLU A 47 13.77 13.55 16.71
N GLU A 48 14.48 13.70 15.60
CA GLU A 48 15.38 14.82 15.36
C GLU A 48 14.91 15.55 14.10
N ARG A 49 14.50 16.81 14.23
CA ARG A 49 13.99 17.63 13.13
C ARG A 49 14.88 18.85 12.91
N ILE A 50 14.93 19.33 11.67
CA ILE A 50 15.53 20.60 11.29
C ILE A 50 14.41 21.48 10.71
N ILE A 51 14.11 22.57 11.39
CA ILE A 51 13.10 23.55 11.01
C ILE A 51 13.79 24.91 11.03
N ASP A 52 13.72 25.69 9.94
CA ASP A 52 14.30 27.03 9.85
C ASP A 52 15.76 27.13 10.33
N GLN A 53 16.59 26.14 9.96
CA GLN A 53 18.00 25.99 10.37
C GLN A 53 18.23 25.74 11.87
N GLN A 54 17.18 25.58 12.65
CA GLN A 54 17.24 25.17 14.05
C GLN A 54 17.00 23.66 14.17
N LYS A 55 17.74 23.03 15.09
CA LYS A 55 17.62 21.59 15.35
C LYS A 55 16.74 21.38 16.58
N GLU A 56 15.64 20.66 16.40
CA GLU A 56 14.74 20.24 17.46
C GLU A 56 14.90 18.74 17.71
N GLN A 57 14.91 18.35 19.00
CA GLN A 57 14.98 16.94 19.39
C GLN A 57 13.89 16.65 20.40
N THR A 58 13.09 15.62 20.13
CA THR A 58 12.05 15.12 21.04
C THR A 58 12.28 13.63 21.28
N ALA A 59 12.04 13.20 22.51
CA ALA A 59 12.09 11.79 22.87
C ALA A 59 11.02 11.53 23.92
N PHE A 60 10.26 10.46 23.73
CA PHE A 60 9.24 10.02 24.68
C PHE A 60 9.10 8.50 24.64
N GLU A 61 8.63 7.94 25.75
CA GLU A 61 8.34 6.52 25.86
C GLU A 61 6.85 6.31 26.14
N ILE A 62 6.28 5.27 25.55
CA ILE A 62 4.91 4.83 25.81
C ILE A 62 4.96 3.40 26.33
N SER A 63 4.40 3.17 27.52
CA SER A 63 4.30 1.84 28.12
C SER A 63 3.17 1.05 27.48
N PHE A 64 3.31 -0.27 27.36
CA PHE A 64 2.25 -1.13 26.82
C PHE A 64 1.01 -1.19 27.71
N GLN A 65 1.10 -0.70 28.95
CA GLN A 65 0.00 -0.70 29.92
C GLN A 65 -0.98 0.46 29.71
N ASP A 66 -0.59 1.52 29.00
CA ASP A 66 -1.34 2.79 28.97
C ASP A 66 -2.56 2.78 28.03
N GLN A 67 -2.91 1.65 27.39
CA GLN A 67 -3.92 1.53 26.30
C GLN A 67 -3.74 2.52 25.13
N GLN A 68 -2.67 3.30 25.14
CA GLN A 68 -2.33 4.33 24.16
C GLN A 68 -1.75 3.77 22.87
N VAL A 69 -1.41 2.47 22.82
CA VAL A 69 -0.80 1.82 21.65
C VAL A 69 -1.72 0.73 21.13
N GLN A 70 -1.97 0.75 19.83
CA GLN A 70 -2.73 -0.27 19.12
C GLN A 70 -1.95 -0.68 17.87
N ILE A 71 -1.83 -1.97 17.63
CA ILE A 71 -1.19 -2.53 16.43
C ILE A 71 -2.23 -3.40 15.72
N PRO A 72 -3.10 -2.80 14.88
CA PRO A 72 -4.17 -3.55 14.22
C PRO A 72 -3.65 -4.60 13.25
N SER A 73 -2.50 -4.36 12.62
CA SER A 73 -1.88 -5.28 11.67
C SER A 73 -0.36 -5.07 11.59
N ALA A 74 0.34 -5.95 10.86
CA ALA A 74 1.77 -5.80 10.59
C ALA A 74 2.12 -4.56 9.72
N LEU A 75 1.11 -3.89 9.14
CA LEU A 75 1.24 -2.70 8.30
C LEU A 75 0.71 -1.43 8.96
N GLN A 76 0.12 -1.53 10.15
CA GLN A 76 -0.50 -0.40 10.84
C GLN A 76 -0.09 -0.35 12.31
N PHE A 77 0.39 0.81 12.74
CA PHE A 77 0.76 1.07 14.12
C PHE A 77 0.16 2.41 14.54
N ASN A 78 -0.68 2.39 15.57
CA ASN A 78 -1.36 3.56 16.09
C ASN A 78 -0.90 3.83 17.51
N TYR A 79 -0.63 5.10 17.81
CA TYR A 79 -0.44 5.51 19.19
C TYR A 79 -1.01 6.89 19.45
N THR A 80 -1.41 7.12 20.69
CA THR A 80 -1.89 8.42 21.16
C THR A 80 -0.93 8.94 22.22
N TYR A 81 -0.53 10.20 22.12
CA TYR A 81 0.21 10.87 23.17
C TYR A 81 -0.38 12.26 23.42
N SER A 82 -0.31 12.74 24.67
CA SER A 82 -0.70 14.10 25.00
C SER A 82 0.51 15.02 24.94
N ALA A 83 0.39 16.10 24.17
CA ALA A 83 1.38 17.18 24.19
C ALA A 83 1.20 18.06 25.45
N SER A 84 2.08 19.06 25.62
CA SER A 84 2.13 19.99 26.75
C SER A 84 0.80 20.62 27.17
N ASN A 85 -0.17 20.71 26.26
CA ASN A 85 -1.48 21.32 26.50
C ASN A 85 -2.55 20.31 26.94
N ASN A 86 -2.16 19.06 27.24
CA ASN A 86 -3.04 17.94 27.64
C ASN A 86 -4.08 17.52 26.59
N LEU A 87 -3.99 18.04 25.36
CA LEU A 87 -4.81 17.63 24.23
C LEU A 87 -4.21 16.37 23.58
N PRO A 88 -5.02 15.34 23.30
CA PRO A 88 -4.54 14.09 22.70
C PRO A 88 -4.19 14.30 21.23
N ILE A 89 -3.03 13.80 20.83
CA ILE A 89 -2.60 13.69 19.43
C ILE A 89 -2.65 12.22 19.05
N LEU A 90 -3.46 11.91 18.05
CA LEU A 90 -3.54 10.59 17.44
C LEU A 90 -2.50 10.50 16.33
N VAL A 91 -1.64 9.49 16.41
CA VAL A 91 -0.66 9.18 15.37
C VAL A 91 -0.95 7.81 14.78
N GLN A 92 -1.08 7.77 13.46
CA GLN A 92 -1.21 6.56 12.67
C GLN A 92 0.01 6.41 11.76
N LEU A 93 0.68 5.26 11.86
CA LEU A 93 1.78 4.85 11.00
C LEU A 93 1.29 3.75 10.06
N ASP A 94 1.35 4.00 8.76
CA ASP A 94 1.01 3.03 7.72
C ASP A 94 2.26 2.69 6.90
N LEU A 95 2.59 1.40 6.79
CA LEU A 95 3.61 0.93 5.86
C LEU A 95 3.02 0.79 4.46
N LEU A 96 3.63 1.49 3.51
CA LEU A 96 3.23 1.49 2.12
C LEU A 96 3.87 0.32 1.36
N PRO A 97 3.29 -0.13 0.24
CA PRO A 97 3.83 -1.24 -0.55
C PRO A 97 5.26 -1.02 -1.09
N ASN A 98 5.68 0.25 -1.20
CA ASN A 98 7.02 0.64 -1.64
C ASN A 98 8.08 0.59 -0.51
N GLY A 99 7.70 0.18 0.71
CA GLY A 99 8.59 0.10 1.87
C GLY A 99 8.73 1.42 2.64
N ASN A 100 8.12 2.51 2.17
CA ASN A 100 8.05 3.78 2.90
C ASN A 100 7.00 3.72 3.99
N MET A 101 7.16 4.58 4.99
CA MET A 101 6.17 4.76 6.06
C MET A 101 5.47 6.10 5.87
N LYS A 102 4.15 6.08 5.88
CA LYS A 102 3.31 7.27 6.00
C LYS A 102 2.96 7.49 7.47
N ARG A 103 3.22 8.68 8.00
CA ARG A 103 2.78 9.10 9.34
C ARG A 103 1.69 10.14 9.20
N THR A 104 0.54 9.87 9.81
CA THR A 104 -0.61 10.78 9.88
C THR A 104 -0.77 11.24 11.32
N LEU A 105 -0.66 12.55 11.57
CA LEU A 105 -0.85 13.16 12.88
C LEU A 105 -2.16 13.93 12.87
N GLN A 106 -3.06 13.61 13.79
CA GLN A 106 -4.33 14.30 13.98
C GLN A 106 -4.40 14.84 15.39
N GLY A 107 -4.70 16.13 15.53
CA GLY A 107 -4.79 16.78 16.83
C GLY A 107 -5.63 18.05 16.77
N PHE A 108 -5.66 18.77 17.89
CA PHE A 108 -6.35 20.06 18.02
C PHE A 108 -5.35 21.20 18.22
N ASP A 109 -5.63 22.35 17.64
CA ASP A 109 -4.82 23.56 17.85
C ASP A 109 -5.13 24.27 19.18
N GLU A 110 -4.47 25.40 19.42
CA GLU A 110 -4.68 26.22 20.64
C GLU A 110 -6.08 26.84 20.71
N TYR A 111 -6.82 26.82 19.59
CA TYR A 111 -8.19 27.31 19.44
C TYR A 111 -9.20 26.15 19.30
N GLU A 112 -8.80 24.92 19.68
CA GLU A 112 -9.61 23.70 19.57
C GLU A 112 -10.07 23.32 18.15
N ARG A 113 -9.36 23.79 17.12
CA ARG A 113 -9.63 23.42 15.73
C ARG A 113 -8.86 22.14 15.38
N PRO A 114 -9.51 21.14 14.76
CA PRO A 114 -8.81 19.94 14.33
C PRO A 114 -7.82 20.28 13.20
N TYR A 115 -6.65 19.66 13.22
CA TYR A 115 -5.68 19.70 12.13
C TYR A 115 -5.13 18.30 11.83
N CYS A 116 -4.70 18.11 10.60
CA CYS A 116 -4.09 16.88 10.11
C CYS A 116 -2.76 17.20 9.41
N ASN A 117 -1.68 16.58 9.88
CA ASN A 117 -0.38 16.63 9.21
C ASN A 117 -0.03 15.24 8.69
N ILE A 118 0.39 15.15 7.44
CA ILE A 118 0.80 13.93 6.77
C ILE A 118 2.26 14.04 6.39
N GLU A 119 3.02 13.01 6.72
CA GLU A 119 4.44 12.92 6.44
C GLU A 119 4.79 11.58 5.83
N PHE A 120 5.82 11.59 4.99
CA PHE A 120 6.35 10.40 4.36
C PHE A 120 7.79 10.21 4.76
N TYR A 121 8.14 8.97 5.07
CA TYR A 121 9.48 8.58 5.49
C TYR A 121 9.97 7.41 4.66
N HIS A 122 11.26 7.44 4.34
CA HIS A 122 11.98 6.28 3.83
C HIS A 122 12.70 5.57 4.98
N LYS A 123 12.77 4.23 4.91
CA LYS A 123 13.45 3.43 5.94
C LYS A 123 14.95 3.62 5.81
N GLN A 124 15.57 4.21 6.81
CA GLN A 124 17.01 4.32 6.86
C GLN A 124 17.58 3.02 7.43
N LEU A 125 18.20 2.21 6.56
CA LEU A 125 19.01 1.09 7.02
C LEU A 125 20.26 1.68 7.70
N SER A 126 20.32 1.51 9.01
CA SER A 126 21.37 2.13 9.82
C SER A 126 22.73 1.49 9.54
N VAL A 127 23.66 2.28 9.00
CA VAL A 127 25.04 2.30 9.52
C VAL A 127 25.26 3.73 10.01
N LEU A 128 25.12 3.94 11.32
CA LEU A 128 25.57 5.19 11.94
C LEU A 128 27.05 5.39 11.62
N ALA A 129 27.38 6.44 10.86
CA ALA A 129 28.74 6.98 10.81
C ALA A 129 28.83 8.42 10.27
N TYR A 130 27.96 9.36 10.65
CA TYR A 130 28.30 10.78 10.46
C TYR A 130 27.74 11.65 11.59
N ALA A 131 28.60 12.55 12.09
CA ALA A 131 28.20 13.62 12.97
C ALA A 131 27.53 14.72 12.12
N THR A 132 26.24 14.97 12.37
CA THR A 132 25.42 15.90 11.57
C THR A 132 25.50 17.34 12.09
N SER A 133 26.69 17.87 12.31
CA SER A 133 26.85 19.30 12.62
C SER A 133 28.12 19.88 11.98
N ALA A 134 28.00 21.10 11.45
CA ALA A 134 29.08 21.86 10.82
C ALA A 134 30.26 22.18 11.76
N SER A 135 30.17 21.81 13.05
CA SER A 135 31.19 22.02 14.09
C SER A 135 31.82 20.71 14.60
N SER A 136 31.43 19.56 14.06
CA SER A 136 31.96 18.26 14.49
C SER A 136 33.21 17.87 13.68
N ALA A 137 34.18 17.24 14.34
CA ALA A 137 35.48 16.91 13.78
C ALA A 137 35.36 16.13 12.46
N ILE A 138 36.19 16.47 11.46
CA ILE A 138 36.24 15.79 10.15
C ILE A 138 36.52 14.30 10.37
N VAL A 139 35.48 13.46 10.25
CA VAL A 139 35.61 12.00 10.33
C VAL A 139 36.15 11.51 8.99
N ARG A 140 37.43 11.10 8.97
CA ARG A 140 38.01 10.43 7.81
C ARG A 140 37.34 9.05 7.67
N PRO A 141 36.85 8.66 6.48
CA PRO A 141 36.22 7.36 6.30
C PRO A 141 37.22 6.25 6.65
N THR A 142 36.87 5.43 7.64
CA THR A 142 37.64 4.23 7.99
C THR A 142 37.36 3.14 6.97
N LYS A 143 38.35 2.26 6.69
CA LYS A 143 38.17 1.12 5.77
C LYS A 143 36.97 0.26 6.16
N GLU A 144 36.71 0.12 7.46
CA GLU A 144 35.56 -0.64 7.99
C GLU A 144 34.21 0.02 7.66
N GLY A 145 34.11 1.34 7.74
CA GLY A 145 32.88 2.07 7.41
C GLY A 145 32.50 1.94 5.92
N VAL A 146 33.49 1.98 5.04
CA VAL A 146 33.28 1.78 3.59
C VAL A 146 32.80 0.37 3.28
N ILE A 147 33.36 -0.65 3.96
CA ILE A 147 32.93 -2.05 3.79
C ILE A 147 31.48 -2.23 4.24
N LYS A 148 31.10 -1.69 5.40
CA LYS A 148 29.72 -1.77 5.92
C LYS A 148 28.73 -1.05 5.02
N ASN A 149 29.08 0.15 4.54
CA ASN A 149 28.23 0.90 3.62
C ASN A 149 28.01 0.13 2.30
N LYS A 150 29.07 -0.44 1.72
CA LYS A 150 28.96 -1.25 0.50
C LYS A 150 28.10 -2.51 0.70
N ALA A 151 28.24 -3.19 1.83
CA ALA A 151 27.41 -4.34 2.16
C ALA A 151 25.93 -3.96 2.32
N LEU A 152 25.66 -2.80 2.91
CA LEU A 152 24.32 -2.27 3.09
C LEU A 152 23.67 -1.88 1.77
N LEU A 153 24.38 -1.16 0.90
CA LEU A 153 23.90 -0.83 -0.44
C LEU A 153 23.56 -2.09 -1.25
N ALA A 154 24.41 -3.12 -1.17
CA ALA A 154 24.14 -4.40 -1.82
C ALA A 154 22.90 -5.11 -1.24
N MET A 155 22.72 -5.05 0.09
CA MET A 155 21.54 -5.60 0.75
C MET A 155 20.25 -4.84 0.36
N GLU A 156 20.32 -3.50 0.25
CA GLU A 156 19.22 -2.65 -0.22
C GLU A 156 18.81 -2.98 -1.65
N GLU A 157 19.79 -3.05 -2.55
CA GLU A 157 19.55 -3.44 -3.94
C GLU A 157 18.88 -4.81 -4.03
N GLN A 158 19.38 -5.79 -3.27
CA GLN A 158 18.78 -7.12 -3.21
C GLN A 158 17.36 -7.11 -2.66
N THR A 159 17.10 -6.35 -1.59
CA THR A 159 15.77 -6.25 -0.97
C THR A 159 14.78 -5.59 -1.93
N ASN A 160 15.20 -4.53 -2.61
CA ASN A 160 14.37 -3.84 -3.60
C ASN A 160 14.03 -4.75 -4.78
N MET A 161 14.98 -5.56 -5.26
CA MET A 161 14.71 -6.57 -6.28
C MET A 161 13.66 -7.59 -5.82
N GLN A 162 13.71 -8.04 -4.57
CA GLN A 162 12.71 -8.97 -4.01
C GLN A 162 11.33 -8.33 -3.87
N LEU A 163 11.25 -7.09 -3.41
CA LEU A 163 9.99 -6.34 -3.32
C LEU A 163 9.35 -6.16 -4.70
N GLU A 164 10.14 -5.85 -5.72
CA GLU A 164 9.63 -5.72 -7.09
C GLU A 164 9.11 -7.06 -7.64
N GLN A 165 9.75 -8.18 -7.30
CA GLN A 165 9.24 -9.51 -7.65
C GLN A 165 7.88 -9.79 -6.99
N ILE A 166 7.73 -9.47 -5.70
CA ILE A 166 6.47 -9.61 -4.97
C ILE A 166 5.38 -8.74 -5.60
N ARG A 167 5.71 -7.49 -5.96
CA ARG A 167 4.78 -6.57 -6.64
C ARG A 167 4.23 -7.17 -7.93
N LYS A 168 5.10 -7.73 -8.78
CA LYS A 168 4.71 -8.41 -10.02
C LYS A 168 3.82 -9.63 -9.77
N GLN A 169 4.08 -10.39 -8.71
CA GLN A 169 3.22 -11.52 -8.33
C GLN A 169 1.83 -11.05 -7.91
N ILE A 170 1.73 -9.97 -7.13
CA ILE A 170 0.45 -9.39 -6.73
C ILE A 170 -0.33 -8.88 -7.95
N GLU A 171 0.33 -8.20 -8.89
CA GLU A 171 -0.29 -7.74 -10.13
C GLU A 171 -0.85 -8.93 -10.95
N LEU A 172 -0.07 -10.01 -11.05
CA LEU A 172 -0.52 -11.23 -11.72
C LEU A 172 -1.75 -11.83 -11.03
N LEU A 173 -1.74 -11.93 -9.70
CA LEU A 173 -2.86 -12.45 -8.91
C LEU A 173 -4.11 -11.58 -9.06
N ALA A 174 -3.96 -10.25 -9.07
CA ALA A 174 -5.06 -9.32 -9.30
C ALA A 174 -5.66 -9.50 -10.71
N ALA A 175 -4.81 -9.62 -11.73
CA ALA A 175 -5.26 -9.89 -13.10
C ALA A 175 -5.99 -11.24 -13.21
N GLN A 176 -5.49 -12.28 -12.55
CA GLN A 176 -6.15 -13.59 -12.49
C GLN A 176 -7.52 -13.51 -11.79
N ALA A 177 -7.61 -12.80 -10.67
CA ALA A 177 -8.86 -12.59 -9.95
C ALA A 177 -9.89 -11.84 -10.82
N GLN A 178 -9.46 -10.80 -11.55
CA GLN A 178 -10.34 -10.06 -12.47
C GLN A 178 -10.83 -10.97 -13.61
N ALA A 179 -9.96 -11.79 -14.19
CA ALA A 179 -10.34 -12.74 -15.22
C ALA A 179 -11.40 -13.74 -14.71
N ILE A 180 -11.26 -14.23 -13.47
CA ILE A 180 -12.25 -15.11 -12.83
C ILE A 180 -13.59 -14.40 -12.64
N GLN A 181 -13.58 -13.14 -12.18
CA GLN A 181 -14.81 -12.34 -12.01
C GLN A 181 -15.51 -12.11 -13.35
N ASN A 182 -14.77 -11.74 -14.39
CA ASN A 182 -15.31 -11.56 -15.73
C ASN A 182 -15.92 -12.86 -16.26
N ARG A 183 -15.24 -14.00 -16.06
CA ARG A 183 -15.73 -15.32 -16.44
C ARG A 183 -17.03 -15.68 -15.73
N LYS A 184 -17.13 -15.36 -14.44
CA LYS A 184 -18.36 -15.55 -13.64
C LYS A 184 -19.50 -14.67 -14.17
N ALA A 185 -19.25 -13.39 -14.41
CA ALA A 185 -20.24 -12.45 -14.92
C ALA A 185 -20.77 -12.86 -16.30
N LEU A 186 -19.87 -13.22 -17.23
CA LEU A 186 -20.22 -13.74 -18.55
C LEU A 186 -21.05 -15.02 -18.45
N SER A 187 -20.63 -15.95 -17.59
CA SER A 187 -21.36 -17.21 -17.41
C SER A 187 -22.77 -16.97 -16.88
N MET A 188 -22.93 -16.06 -15.90
CA MET A 188 -24.24 -15.69 -15.35
C MET A 188 -25.14 -15.07 -16.43
N MET A 189 -24.62 -14.12 -17.22
CA MET A 189 -25.33 -13.52 -18.34
C MET A 189 -25.81 -14.57 -19.36
N ILE A 190 -24.98 -15.57 -19.67
CA ILE A 190 -25.34 -16.64 -20.60
C ILE A 190 -26.37 -17.59 -19.98
N TYR A 191 -26.28 -17.91 -18.68
CA TYR A 191 -27.29 -18.73 -18.00
C TYR A 191 -28.66 -18.06 -17.92
N GLU A 192 -28.69 -16.72 -17.85
CA GLU A 192 -29.92 -15.92 -17.88
C GLU A 192 -30.45 -15.67 -19.29
N ALA A 193 -29.62 -15.87 -20.32
CA ALA A 193 -30.00 -15.68 -21.71
C ALA A 193 -31.03 -16.71 -22.17
N GLN A 194 -31.90 -16.32 -23.10
CA GLN A 194 -32.79 -17.28 -23.76
C GLN A 194 -31.98 -18.20 -24.67
N MET A 195 -32.22 -19.51 -24.54
CA MET A 195 -31.57 -20.56 -25.32
C MET A 195 -32.63 -21.50 -25.90
N SER A 196 -32.51 -21.85 -27.18
CA SER A 196 -33.37 -22.83 -27.85
C SER A 196 -32.71 -24.20 -28.04
N PHE A 197 -31.51 -24.38 -27.51
CA PHE A 197 -30.70 -25.59 -27.66
C PHE A 197 -29.92 -25.91 -26.39
N LYS A 198 -29.42 -27.15 -26.29
CA LYS A 198 -28.51 -27.56 -25.22
C LYS A 198 -27.06 -27.27 -25.63
N PRO A 199 -26.31 -26.41 -24.93
CA PRO A 199 -24.94 -26.11 -25.28
C PRO A 199 -24.02 -27.33 -25.02
N LEU A 200 -23.05 -27.52 -25.91
CA LEU A 200 -22.10 -28.61 -25.90
C LEU A 200 -20.70 -28.07 -25.59
N ILE A 201 -19.96 -28.80 -24.75
CA ILE A 201 -18.60 -28.44 -24.36
C ILE A 201 -17.70 -28.39 -25.62
N GLY A 202 -16.86 -27.36 -25.70
CA GLY A 202 -15.91 -27.19 -26.80
C GLY A 202 -16.48 -26.52 -28.04
N HIS A 203 -17.79 -26.24 -28.08
CA HIS A 203 -18.43 -25.52 -29.19
C HIS A 203 -18.46 -24.02 -28.95
N THR A 204 -18.40 -23.28 -30.05
CA THR A 204 -18.52 -21.82 -30.10
C THR A 204 -19.97 -21.43 -30.34
N TYR A 205 -20.39 -20.38 -29.66
CA TYR A 205 -21.70 -19.78 -29.72
C TYR A 205 -21.58 -18.26 -29.74
N HIS A 206 -22.65 -17.56 -30.09
CA HIS A 206 -22.66 -16.12 -30.27
C HIS A 206 -23.78 -15.51 -29.42
N LEU A 207 -23.40 -14.58 -28.55
CA LEU A 207 -24.30 -13.88 -27.65
C LEU A 207 -24.77 -12.57 -28.28
N TYR A 208 -26.09 -12.40 -28.32
CA TYR A 208 -26.76 -11.25 -28.91
C TYR A 208 -27.67 -10.55 -27.90
N GLU A 209 -27.83 -9.25 -28.07
CA GLU A 209 -28.81 -8.44 -27.37
C GLU A 209 -30.10 -8.33 -28.20
N LYS A 210 -31.24 -8.67 -27.61
CA LYS A 210 -32.57 -8.45 -28.18
C LYS A 210 -33.17 -7.15 -27.64
N GLU A 211 -34.41 -6.84 -28.01
CA GLU A 211 -35.17 -5.74 -27.42
C GLU A 211 -35.38 -5.95 -25.91
N GLN A 212 -35.38 -4.85 -25.14
CA GLN A 212 -35.59 -4.82 -23.69
C GLN A 212 -34.53 -5.58 -22.87
N GLU A 213 -33.24 -5.43 -23.20
CA GLU A 213 -32.09 -5.95 -22.42
C GLU A 213 -32.07 -7.48 -22.25
N ARG A 214 -32.81 -8.22 -23.09
CA ARG A 214 -32.79 -9.68 -23.08
C ARG A 214 -31.65 -10.21 -23.92
N PHE A 215 -30.83 -11.06 -23.32
CA PHE A 215 -29.76 -11.75 -24.03
C PHE A 215 -30.26 -13.05 -24.67
N VAL A 216 -29.72 -13.38 -25.85
CA VAL A 216 -30.02 -14.63 -26.57
C VAL A 216 -28.71 -15.27 -27.01
N LEU A 217 -28.57 -16.56 -26.71
CA LEU A 217 -27.45 -17.36 -27.20
C LEU A 217 -27.84 -18.04 -28.52
N SER A 218 -27.01 -17.89 -29.56
CA SER A 218 -27.22 -18.46 -30.89
C SER A 218 -26.02 -19.30 -31.34
N LEU A 219 -26.29 -20.25 -32.23
CA LEU A 219 -25.26 -21.01 -32.97
C LEU A 219 -24.73 -20.24 -34.19
N ILE A 220 -25.51 -19.29 -34.71
CA ILE A 220 -25.25 -18.57 -35.97
C ILE A 220 -24.41 -17.33 -35.66
N GLY A 221 -23.28 -17.18 -36.36
CA GLY A 221 -22.36 -16.07 -36.20
C GLY A 221 -22.84 -14.77 -36.86
N PRO A 222 -22.29 -13.60 -36.47
CA PRO A 222 -22.76 -12.29 -36.95
C PRO A 222 -22.67 -12.12 -38.48
N GLN A 223 -21.72 -12.81 -39.11
CA GLN A 223 -21.51 -12.78 -40.57
C GLN A 223 -22.45 -13.74 -41.34
N GLU A 224 -23.08 -14.69 -40.65
CA GLU A 224 -23.89 -15.75 -41.26
C GLU A 224 -25.38 -15.37 -41.37
N TRP A 225 -25.79 -14.26 -40.73
CA TRP A 225 -27.18 -13.77 -40.77
C TRP A 225 -27.59 -13.16 -42.12
N GLY A 226 -26.65 -12.97 -43.05
CA GLY A 226 -26.92 -12.35 -44.35
C GLY A 226 -27.33 -10.87 -44.22
N SER A 227 -28.31 -10.43 -45.01
CA SER A 227 -28.66 -9.00 -45.13
C SER A 227 -29.45 -8.41 -43.94
N SER A 228 -29.89 -9.22 -42.98
CA SER A 228 -30.68 -8.73 -41.83
C SER A 228 -30.33 -9.49 -40.56
N LEU A 229 -29.74 -8.78 -39.59
CA LEU A 229 -29.52 -9.30 -38.25
C LEU A 229 -30.83 -9.14 -37.45
N PRO A 230 -31.43 -10.23 -36.93
CA PRO A 230 -32.69 -10.14 -36.17
C PRO A 230 -32.50 -9.62 -34.73
N PHE A 231 -31.27 -9.24 -34.37
CA PHE A 231 -30.88 -8.80 -33.04
C PHE A 231 -30.35 -7.37 -33.09
N LYS A 232 -30.43 -6.67 -31.96
CA LYS A 232 -30.06 -5.26 -31.85
C LYS A 232 -28.54 -5.09 -31.90
N HIS A 233 -27.82 -5.87 -31.10
CA HIS A 233 -26.35 -5.82 -31.03
C HIS A 233 -25.74 -7.21 -30.90
N PHE A 234 -24.58 -7.39 -31.52
CA PHE A 234 -23.68 -8.50 -31.24
C PHE A 234 -22.81 -8.13 -30.03
N ILE A 235 -22.76 -9.01 -29.03
CA ILE A 235 -22.01 -8.77 -27.79
C ILE A 235 -20.64 -9.44 -27.86
N ALA A 236 -20.65 -10.77 -27.98
CA ALA A 236 -19.44 -11.57 -27.90
C ALA A 236 -19.64 -12.94 -28.52
N SER A 237 -18.55 -13.52 -29.03
CA SER A 237 -18.47 -14.93 -29.36
C SER A 237 -17.92 -15.65 -28.13
N VAL A 238 -18.56 -16.76 -27.74
CA VAL A 238 -18.28 -17.46 -26.48
C VAL A 238 -18.11 -18.95 -26.71
N LYS A 239 -17.24 -19.58 -25.94
CA LYS A 239 -16.99 -21.02 -26.00
C LYS A 239 -17.27 -21.66 -24.65
N LEU A 240 -18.02 -22.77 -24.66
CA LEU A 240 -18.26 -23.55 -23.44
C LEU A 240 -17.03 -24.40 -23.11
N LEU A 241 -16.48 -24.24 -21.91
CA LEU A 241 -15.36 -25.00 -21.39
C LEU A 241 -15.83 -26.27 -20.64
N ALA A 242 -14.89 -27.17 -20.36
CA ALA A 242 -15.17 -28.45 -19.70
C ALA A 242 -15.70 -28.30 -18.26
N ASP A 243 -15.39 -27.19 -17.60
CA ASP A 243 -15.88 -26.84 -16.27
C ASP A 243 -17.26 -26.15 -16.28
N HIS A 244 -17.99 -26.24 -17.41
CA HIS A 244 -19.30 -25.62 -17.63
C HIS A 244 -19.31 -24.08 -17.48
N THR A 245 -18.15 -23.46 -17.61
CA THR A 245 -18.02 -22.00 -17.69
C THR A 245 -17.80 -21.55 -19.12
N TRP A 246 -18.05 -20.27 -19.35
CA TRP A 246 -17.97 -19.66 -20.66
C TRP A 246 -16.76 -18.74 -20.75
N VAL A 247 -16.04 -18.81 -21.87
CA VAL A 247 -14.95 -17.88 -22.19
C VAL A 247 -15.27 -17.13 -23.46
N GLU A 248 -15.04 -15.83 -23.45
CA GLU A 248 -15.10 -15.01 -24.66
C GLU A 248 -13.94 -15.40 -25.59
N ILE A 249 -14.26 -15.65 -26.85
CA ILE A 249 -13.26 -15.80 -27.91
C ILE A 249 -13.18 -14.50 -28.69
N LYS A 250 -11.94 -14.01 -28.86
CA LYS A 250 -11.63 -12.85 -29.68
C LYS A 250 -11.40 -13.25 -31.12
#